data_AF-A0A4S9TR11-F1
#
_entry.id   AF-A0A4S9TR11-F1
#
_cell.length_a   1.000
_cell.length_b   1.000
_cell.length_c   1.000
_cell.angle_alpha   90.00
_cell.angle_beta   90.00
_cell.angle_gamma   90.00
#
_symmetry.space_group_name_H-M   'P 1'
#
loop_
_entity.id
_entity.type
_entity.pdbx_description
1 polymer ?
#
loop_
_entity_poly.entity_id
_entity_poly.type
_entity_poly.pdbx_seq_one_letter_code
_entity_poly.pdbx_strand_id
1 'polypeptide(L)'
;TRLSENIENAFQALALDEHRAPFSPAVWEKPTGNHTFLRQTWFPGAHSNVGGSYDDTSTADISLAWMMDQLSGESAKHANNMTLDKKDWIEFYDDYLDTQQELNRVWYQGHPPARGWSLGTIYNSFTFPQSLAGRVVRTPGRYRVTNSLTCAQKNDCVLMKDTHEFIHASVRARMDLGGTASEPGPSNWTRFVQWLRKLLGRDGRLLYRPESLQYWKLHDGHKHHNEFSINSRLTTGGADESVRAPWWEWIGKDALLPSGRVLNEDRLGRFELQLLRHHEDVAAEIEASNKGLASVEELRRVQERVARRSVTV
;
A
#
# COMPACT_ATOMS: atom_id res chain seq x y z
N THR A 1 -16.95 -11.47 -10.03
CA THR A 1 -16.56 -10.96 -8.70
C THR A 1 -17.50 -9.88 -8.21
N ARG A 2 -18.83 -10.04 -8.42
CA ARG A 2 -19.83 -9.10 -7.90
C ARG A 2 -20.18 -9.50 -6.47
N LEU A 3 -20.21 -8.52 -5.58
CA LEU A 3 -20.58 -8.76 -4.19
C LEU A 3 -22.08 -9.01 -4.05
N SER A 4 -22.43 -9.94 -3.16
CA SER A 4 -23.81 -10.15 -2.74
C SER A 4 -24.31 -8.96 -1.92
N GLU A 5 -25.60 -8.67 -2.00
CA GLU A 5 -26.25 -7.64 -1.17
C GLU A 5 -26.33 -8.04 0.31
N ASN A 6 -26.08 -9.32 0.64
CA ASN A 6 -26.04 -9.81 2.02
C ASN A 6 -24.70 -9.56 2.72
N ILE A 7 -23.74 -8.90 2.05
CA ILE A 7 -22.43 -8.60 2.63
C ILE A 7 -22.47 -7.15 3.11
N GLU A 8 -22.34 -6.95 4.41
CA GLU A 8 -22.33 -5.60 4.99
C GLU A 8 -20.96 -4.92 4.83
N ASN A 9 -19.87 -5.65 5.08
CA ASN A 9 -18.51 -5.13 5.07
C ASN A 9 -17.60 -6.06 4.24
N ALA A 10 -16.84 -5.50 3.30
CA ALA A 10 -15.95 -6.25 2.42
C ALA A 10 -14.59 -5.55 2.28
N PHE A 11 -13.53 -6.20 2.77
CA PHE A 11 -12.18 -5.65 2.80
C PHE A 11 -11.20 -6.58 2.09
N GLN A 12 -10.37 -6.03 1.21
CA GLN A 12 -9.37 -6.80 0.47
C GLN A 12 -8.01 -6.09 0.46
N ALA A 13 -6.97 -6.77 0.93
CA ALA A 13 -5.59 -6.36 0.74
C ALA A 13 -5.03 -7.03 -0.53
N LEU A 14 -4.46 -6.23 -1.43
CA LEU A 14 -4.03 -6.65 -2.77
C LEU A 14 -2.53 -6.39 -2.97
N ALA A 15 -1.82 -7.37 -3.52
CA ALA A 15 -0.38 -7.25 -3.81
C ALA A 15 -0.12 -6.58 -5.18
N LEU A 16 0.66 -5.49 -5.19
CA LEU A 16 1.03 -4.76 -6.42
C LEU A 16 2.07 -5.49 -7.26
N ASP A 17 3.01 -6.19 -6.61
CA ASP A 17 4.22 -6.74 -7.24
C ASP A 17 4.14 -8.27 -7.43
N GLU A 18 2.93 -8.84 -7.39
CA GLU A 18 2.69 -10.25 -7.73
C GLU A 18 2.52 -10.42 -9.25
N HIS A 19 3.49 -11.08 -9.88
CA HIS A 19 3.53 -11.20 -11.34
C HIS A 19 3.13 -12.56 -11.90
N ARG A 20 2.86 -13.58 -11.07
CA ARG A 20 2.44 -14.91 -11.54
C ARG A 20 1.00 -14.85 -12.07
N ALA A 21 0.79 -15.21 -13.33
CA ALA A 21 -0.52 -15.16 -13.97
C ALA A 21 -1.61 -15.98 -13.25
N PRO A 22 -1.34 -17.19 -12.71
CA PRO A 22 -2.33 -17.96 -11.95
C PRO A 22 -2.82 -17.27 -10.67
N PHE A 23 -2.06 -16.31 -10.15
CA PHE A 23 -2.40 -15.56 -8.94
C PHE A 23 -3.09 -14.23 -9.26
N SER A 24 -3.66 -14.06 -10.47
CA SER A 24 -4.39 -12.85 -10.86
C SER A 24 -5.47 -12.52 -9.82
N PRO A 25 -5.64 -11.23 -9.45
CA PRO A 25 -6.47 -10.90 -8.30
C PRO A 25 -7.94 -10.91 -8.72
N ALA A 26 -8.78 -11.41 -7.82
CA ALA A 26 -10.21 -11.30 -7.96
C ALA A 26 -10.68 -9.98 -7.35
N VAL A 27 -10.49 -8.86 -8.07
CA VAL A 27 -11.02 -7.55 -7.67
C VAL A 27 -12.54 -7.61 -7.62
N TRP A 28 -13.15 -7.04 -6.59
CA TRP A 28 -14.58 -7.03 -6.37
C TRP A 28 -15.25 -5.79 -6.97
N GLU A 29 -16.48 -5.96 -7.46
CA GLU A 29 -17.35 -4.89 -7.94
C GLU A 29 -18.57 -4.82 -7.03
N LYS A 30 -18.88 -3.61 -6.56
CA LYS A 30 -20.08 -3.30 -5.80
C LYS A 30 -21.23 -2.99 -6.76
N PRO A 31 -22.28 -3.84 -6.84
CA PRO A 31 -23.42 -3.57 -7.72
C PRO A 31 -24.18 -2.30 -7.31
N THR A 32 -24.81 -1.63 -8.28
CA THR A 32 -25.68 -0.47 -8.00
C THR A 32 -26.76 -0.84 -6.99
N GLY A 33 -26.91 -0.03 -5.94
CA GLY A 33 -27.88 -0.28 -4.87
C GLY A 33 -27.38 -1.18 -3.74
N ASN A 34 -26.19 -1.78 -3.87
CA ASN A 34 -25.58 -2.52 -2.78
C ASN A 34 -25.12 -1.56 -1.67
N HIS A 35 -25.40 -1.90 -0.41
CA HIS A 35 -25.04 -1.11 0.76
C HIS A 35 -23.69 -1.52 1.37
N THR A 36 -23.01 -2.55 0.83
CA THR A 36 -21.70 -3.01 1.33
C THR A 36 -20.72 -1.86 1.49
N PHE A 37 -20.09 -1.74 2.65
CA PHE A 37 -18.91 -0.93 2.84
C PHE A 37 -17.70 -1.70 2.25
N LEU A 38 -17.33 -1.34 1.02
CA LEU A 38 -16.27 -2.00 0.25
C LEU A 38 -14.98 -1.17 0.30
N ARG A 39 -13.86 -1.80 0.65
CA ARG A 39 -12.52 -1.21 0.54
C ARG A 39 -11.54 -2.24 0.01
N GLN A 40 -10.85 -1.92 -1.08
CA GLN A 40 -9.82 -2.77 -1.66
C GLN A 40 -8.52 -1.98 -1.75
N THR A 41 -7.50 -2.35 -1.00
CA THR A 41 -6.28 -1.54 -0.89
C THR A 41 -5.07 -2.29 -1.44
N TRP A 42 -4.29 -1.62 -2.26
CA TRP A 42 -3.08 -2.13 -2.90
C TRP A 42 -1.83 -1.83 -2.06
N PHE A 43 -1.05 -2.86 -1.78
CA PHE A 43 0.16 -2.85 -0.96
C PHE A 43 1.40 -3.22 -1.78
N PRO A 44 2.60 -2.75 -1.40
CA PRO A 44 3.84 -3.16 -2.02
C PRO A 44 4.15 -4.62 -1.69
N GLY A 45 4.78 -5.32 -2.64
CA GLY A 45 5.23 -6.69 -2.51
C GLY A 45 4.38 -7.72 -3.27
N ALA A 46 4.85 -8.98 -3.21
CA ALA A 46 4.22 -10.12 -3.84
C ALA A 46 3.14 -10.74 -2.91
N HIS A 47 2.52 -11.85 -3.34
CA HIS A 47 1.37 -12.45 -2.65
C HIS A 47 1.57 -12.63 -1.13
N SER A 48 2.69 -13.24 -0.73
CA SER A 48 3.01 -13.51 0.68
C SER A 48 3.55 -12.29 1.45
N ASN A 49 3.99 -11.24 0.76
CA ASN A 49 4.32 -9.97 1.41
C ASN A 49 3.06 -9.28 1.94
N VAL A 50 1.90 -9.53 1.35
CA VAL A 50 0.61 -8.99 1.78
C VAL A 50 -0.16 -10.00 2.64
N GLY A 51 -0.10 -11.28 2.29
CA GLY A 51 -0.82 -12.35 3.00
C GLY A 51 -0.14 -12.88 4.26
N GLY A 52 1.17 -12.65 4.42
CA GLY A 52 1.97 -13.23 5.49
C GLY A 52 2.36 -14.69 5.20
N SER A 53 3.67 -14.97 5.23
CA SER A 53 4.25 -16.33 5.25
C SER A 53 5.79 -16.31 5.24
N TYR A 54 6.40 -15.15 5.01
CA TYR A 54 7.85 -14.99 5.01
C TYR A 54 8.38 -14.72 6.42
N ASP A 55 9.63 -15.08 6.67
CA ASP A 55 10.29 -14.84 7.95
C ASP A 55 10.44 -13.34 8.25
N ASP A 56 10.69 -12.53 7.21
CA ASP A 56 10.59 -11.07 7.29
C ASP A 56 9.11 -10.65 7.14
N THR A 57 8.40 -10.52 8.27
CA THR A 57 6.96 -10.18 8.26
C THR A 57 6.71 -8.68 8.13
N SER A 58 7.74 -7.84 8.17
CA SER A 58 7.60 -6.37 8.23
C SER A 58 6.69 -5.74 7.17
N THR A 59 6.61 -6.32 5.97
CA THR A 59 5.68 -5.85 4.92
C THR A 59 4.26 -6.38 5.12
N ALA A 60 4.11 -7.60 5.65
CA ALA A 60 2.82 -8.22 5.95
C ALA A 60 2.17 -7.63 7.20
N ASP A 61 2.97 -7.19 8.17
CA ASP A 61 2.49 -6.49 9.36
C ASP A 61 1.74 -5.20 9.00
N ILE A 62 2.13 -4.54 7.89
CA ILE A 62 1.44 -3.35 7.38
C ILE A 62 0.03 -3.70 6.88
N SER A 63 -0.11 -4.72 6.03
CA SER A 63 -1.43 -5.16 5.55
C SER A 63 -2.28 -5.76 6.68
N LEU A 64 -1.65 -6.37 7.69
CA LEU A 64 -2.31 -6.85 8.89
C LEU A 64 -2.86 -5.70 9.74
N ALA A 65 -2.06 -4.67 10.02
CA ALA A 65 -2.49 -3.48 10.73
C ALA A 65 -3.66 -2.79 10.00
N TRP A 66 -3.56 -2.65 8.67
CA TRP A 66 -4.66 -2.14 7.84
C TRP A 66 -5.94 -2.97 7.99
N MET A 67 -5.82 -4.30 7.97
CA MET A 67 -6.97 -5.19 8.13
C MET A 67 -7.60 -5.07 9.52
N MET A 68 -6.78 -4.94 10.57
CA MET A 68 -7.27 -4.67 11.93
C MET A 68 -8.05 -3.35 12.00
N ASP A 69 -7.60 -2.30 11.30
CA ASP A 69 -8.32 -1.02 11.18
C ASP A 69 -9.66 -1.13 10.43
N GLN A 70 -9.78 -2.09 9.52
CA GLN A 70 -11.05 -2.37 8.85
C GLN A 70 -11.99 -3.17 9.75
N LEU A 71 -11.49 -4.25 10.35
CA LEU A 71 -12.26 -5.23 11.12
C LEU A 71 -12.64 -4.75 12.52
N SER A 72 -11.98 -3.72 13.05
CA SER A 72 -12.39 -3.02 14.27
C SER A 72 -13.51 -2.00 14.05
N GLY A 73 -13.90 -1.76 12.80
CA GLY A 73 -14.95 -0.81 12.43
C GLY A 73 -14.52 0.64 12.42
N GLU A 74 -13.31 0.97 12.89
CA GLU A 74 -12.84 2.35 12.94
C GLU A 74 -12.87 3.03 11.57
N SER A 75 -12.50 2.29 10.52
CA SER A 75 -12.57 2.80 9.14
C SER A 75 -14.00 3.11 8.69
N ALA A 76 -14.96 2.24 9.02
CA ALA A 76 -16.38 2.45 8.70
C ALA A 76 -16.98 3.64 9.47
N LYS A 77 -16.62 3.78 10.75
CA LYS A 77 -17.00 4.93 11.58
C LYS A 77 -16.55 6.25 10.97
N HIS A 78 -15.29 6.35 10.57
CA HIS A 78 -14.75 7.58 10.00
C HIS A 78 -15.37 7.90 8.63
N ALA A 79 -15.65 6.89 7.81
CA ALA A 79 -16.22 7.07 6.49
C ALA A 79 -17.70 7.49 6.51
N ASN A 80 -18.50 6.84 7.37
CA ASN A 80 -19.95 7.00 7.37
C ASN A 80 -20.48 7.88 8.52
N ASN A 81 -19.60 8.42 9.37
CA ASN A 81 -19.95 9.17 10.58
C ASN A 81 -20.99 8.42 11.45
N MET A 82 -20.80 7.10 11.58
CA MET A 82 -21.72 6.19 12.26
C MET A 82 -21.30 5.93 13.71
N THR A 83 -22.28 5.59 14.56
CA THR A 83 -22.01 5.05 15.89
C THR A 83 -21.57 3.59 15.76
N LEU A 84 -20.42 3.24 16.33
CA LEU A 84 -19.96 1.84 16.37
C LEU A 84 -20.70 1.10 17.49
N ASP A 85 -21.44 0.04 17.14
CA ASP A 85 -21.77 -1.01 18.10
C ASP A 85 -20.62 -2.01 18.15
N LYS A 86 -19.96 -2.11 19.31
CA LYS A 86 -18.81 -3.01 19.49
C LYS A 86 -19.14 -4.48 19.20
N LYS A 87 -20.41 -4.87 19.27
CA LYS A 87 -20.84 -6.26 19.01
C LYS A 87 -20.72 -6.68 17.55
N ASP A 88 -20.68 -5.71 16.63
CA ASP A 88 -20.64 -5.95 15.19
C ASP A 88 -19.20 -6.04 14.64
N TRP A 89 -18.20 -5.78 15.49
CA TRP A 89 -16.80 -5.65 15.10
C TRP A 89 -15.86 -6.49 15.95
N ILE A 90 -14.65 -6.70 15.43
CA ILE A 90 -13.62 -7.48 16.10
C ILE A 90 -12.82 -6.58 17.03
N GLU A 91 -12.76 -6.95 18.31
CA GLU A 91 -11.84 -6.36 19.27
C GLU A 91 -10.50 -7.09 19.20
N PHE A 92 -9.43 -6.32 18.97
CA PHE A 92 -8.06 -6.84 18.91
C PHE A 92 -7.30 -6.50 20.18
N TYR A 93 -6.30 -7.31 20.51
CA TYR A 93 -5.36 -6.98 21.57
C TYR A 93 -4.48 -5.80 21.15
N ASP A 94 -4.43 -4.78 21.98
CA ASP A 94 -3.67 -3.55 21.71
C ASP A 94 -2.17 -3.81 21.59
N ASP A 95 -1.62 -4.85 22.23
CA ASP A 95 -0.18 -5.17 22.23
C ASP A 95 0.25 -6.13 21.11
N TYR A 96 -0.69 -6.61 20.29
CA TYR A 96 -0.40 -7.63 19.29
C TYR A 96 0.59 -7.14 18.22
N LEU A 97 0.38 -5.94 17.69
CA LEU A 97 1.28 -5.35 16.69
C LEU A 97 2.64 -4.99 17.29
N ASP A 98 2.67 -4.53 18.54
CA ASP A 98 3.93 -4.25 19.24
C ASP A 98 4.74 -5.54 19.42
N THR A 99 4.06 -6.66 19.68
CA THR A 99 4.67 -7.98 19.76
C THR A 99 5.22 -8.45 18.41
N GLN A 100 4.47 -8.26 17.31
CA GLN A 100 4.97 -8.62 15.97
C GLN A 100 6.21 -7.80 15.59
N GLN A 101 6.20 -6.50 15.89
CA GLN A 101 7.34 -5.63 15.66
C GLN A 101 8.57 -6.07 16.47
N GLU A 102 8.38 -6.49 17.73
CA GLU A 102 9.46 -7.04 18.55
C GLU A 102 10.05 -8.31 17.95
N LEU A 103 9.20 -9.24 17.52
CA LEU A 103 9.62 -10.49 16.89
C LEU A 103 10.43 -10.23 15.62
N ASN A 104 9.98 -9.30 14.78
CA ASN A 104 10.73 -8.86 13.60
C ASN A 104 12.07 -8.24 13.98
N ARG A 105 12.09 -7.37 15.00
CA ARG A 105 13.33 -6.75 15.48
C ARG A 105 14.34 -7.80 15.95
N VAL A 106 13.91 -8.79 16.71
CA VAL A 106 14.74 -9.93 17.15
C VAL A 106 15.23 -10.73 15.95
N TRP A 107 14.37 -11.00 14.97
CA TRP A 107 14.77 -11.71 13.75
C TRP A 107 15.86 -10.97 12.96
N TYR A 108 15.75 -9.64 12.83
CA TYR A 108 16.75 -8.80 12.18
C TYR A 108 18.10 -8.74 12.89
N GLN A 109 18.16 -9.00 14.20
CA GLN A 109 19.45 -9.14 14.92
C GLN A 109 20.25 -10.33 14.38
N GLY A 110 19.58 -11.41 13.98
CA GLY A 110 20.19 -12.56 13.33
C GLY A 110 20.34 -12.42 11.80
N HIS A 111 19.56 -11.54 11.17
CA HIS A 111 19.46 -11.38 9.72
C HIS A 111 19.56 -9.91 9.28
N PRO A 112 20.72 -9.25 9.45
CA PRO A 112 20.87 -7.85 9.07
C PRO A 112 20.70 -7.63 7.55
N PRO A 113 20.29 -6.43 7.11
CA PRO A 113 20.08 -5.22 7.91
C PRO A 113 18.66 -5.12 8.49
N ALA A 114 18.54 -4.44 9.64
CA ALA A 114 17.23 -3.96 10.13
C ALA A 114 16.64 -2.94 9.13
N ARG A 115 15.35 -3.05 8.87
CA ARG A 115 14.65 -2.27 7.83
C ARG A 115 13.66 -1.31 8.47
N GLY A 116 13.54 -0.12 7.88
CA GLY A 116 12.54 0.88 8.28
C GLY A 116 11.13 0.53 7.81
N TRP A 117 10.18 1.40 8.14
CA TRP A 117 8.77 1.21 7.78
C TRP A 117 8.59 1.02 6.27
N SER A 118 7.86 -0.03 5.87
CA SER A 118 7.62 -0.41 4.46
C SER A 118 8.87 -0.78 3.63
N LEU A 119 10.04 -0.93 4.26
CA LEU A 119 11.29 -1.29 3.58
C LEU A 119 11.60 -2.78 3.61
N GLY A 120 10.68 -3.60 4.14
CA GLY A 120 10.76 -5.05 4.20
C GLY A 120 11.08 -5.73 2.87
N THR A 121 11.62 -6.93 2.97
CA THR A 121 12.10 -7.72 1.82
C THR A 121 10.95 -8.08 0.88
N ILE A 122 11.00 -7.63 -0.37
CA ILE A 122 10.12 -8.16 -1.43
C ILE A 122 10.82 -9.33 -2.07
N TYR A 123 10.23 -10.52 -1.91
CA TYR A 123 10.71 -11.74 -2.51
C TYR A 123 10.21 -11.84 -3.94
N ASN A 124 11.11 -12.14 -4.87
CA ASN A 124 10.70 -12.45 -6.23
C ASN A 124 10.04 -13.85 -6.24
N SER A 125 8.71 -13.87 -6.23
CA SER A 125 7.92 -15.11 -6.30
C SER A 125 7.86 -15.71 -7.71
N PHE A 126 8.36 -14.98 -8.73
CA PHE A 126 8.44 -15.42 -10.13
C PHE A 126 9.70 -16.25 -10.39
N THR A 127 9.96 -17.24 -9.55
CA THR A 127 11.06 -18.21 -9.74
C THR A 127 10.58 -19.40 -10.56
N PHE A 128 11.52 -20.15 -11.14
CA PHE A 128 11.21 -21.42 -11.79
C PHE A 128 10.78 -22.45 -10.72
N PRO A 129 9.73 -23.26 -10.95
CA PRO A 129 8.97 -23.44 -12.20
C PRO A 129 7.76 -22.51 -12.38
N GLN A 130 7.38 -21.69 -11.39
CA GLN A 130 6.20 -20.83 -11.44
C GLN A 130 6.24 -19.82 -12.59
N SER A 131 7.43 -19.42 -13.03
CA SER A 131 7.63 -18.56 -14.19
C SER A 131 7.09 -19.13 -15.52
N LEU A 132 6.96 -20.46 -15.62
CA LEU A 132 6.40 -21.13 -16.80
C LEU A 132 4.90 -20.91 -16.97
N ALA A 133 4.19 -20.49 -15.91
CA ALA A 133 2.75 -20.29 -15.92
C ALA A 133 2.33 -18.92 -16.49
N GLY A 134 3.28 -18.11 -16.96
CA GLY A 134 3.03 -16.79 -17.55
C GLY A 134 3.15 -15.65 -16.54
N ARG A 135 3.50 -14.47 -17.06
CA ARG A 135 3.70 -13.23 -16.31
C ARG A 135 2.60 -12.24 -16.63
N VAL A 136 1.97 -11.68 -15.59
CA VAL A 136 0.94 -10.62 -15.72
C VAL A 136 1.26 -9.49 -14.75
N VAL A 137 1.18 -8.24 -15.22
CA VAL A 137 1.32 -7.05 -14.39
C VAL A 137 -0.04 -6.65 -13.86
N ARG A 138 -0.13 -6.32 -12.58
CA ARG A 138 -1.37 -5.86 -11.94
C ARG A 138 -1.80 -4.52 -12.54
N THR A 139 -3.11 -4.33 -12.65
CA THR A 139 -3.67 -3.11 -13.24
C THR A 139 -4.67 -2.45 -12.29
N PRO A 140 -4.22 -1.89 -11.14
CA PRO A 140 -5.08 -1.16 -10.21
C PRO A 140 -6.00 -0.17 -10.94
N GLY A 141 -7.28 -0.17 -10.58
CA GLY A 141 -8.32 0.67 -11.17
C GLY A 141 -8.66 0.36 -12.63
N ARG A 142 -8.07 -0.68 -13.24
CA ARG A 142 -8.21 -0.96 -14.68
C ARG A 142 -8.64 -2.40 -14.99
N TYR A 143 -9.12 -3.14 -14.00
CA TYR A 143 -9.60 -4.50 -14.20
C TYR A 143 -10.85 -4.55 -15.08
N ARG A 144 -10.93 -5.59 -15.90
CA ARG A 144 -11.99 -5.83 -16.87
C ARG A 144 -12.87 -6.99 -16.41
N VAL A 145 -14.12 -6.98 -16.84
CA VAL A 145 -15.08 -8.03 -16.47
C VAL A 145 -14.61 -9.37 -17.07
N THR A 146 -14.48 -10.39 -16.22
CA THR A 146 -14.11 -11.75 -16.62
C THR A 146 -15.32 -12.68 -16.63
N ASN A 147 -15.27 -13.72 -17.47
CA ASN A 147 -16.21 -14.82 -17.44
C ASN A 147 -15.84 -15.75 -16.28
N SER A 148 -16.81 -16.03 -15.39
CA SER A 148 -16.59 -16.85 -14.19
C SER A 148 -16.26 -18.32 -14.48
N LEU A 149 -16.65 -18.84 -15.65
CA LEU A 149 -16.43 -20.25 -16.01
C LEU A 149 -15.14 -20.47 -16.79
N THR A 150 -14.76 -19.51 -17.64
CA THR A 150 -13.59 -19.65 -18.51
C THR A 150 -12.39 -18.83 -18.05
N CYS A 151 -12.57 -17.95 -17.06
CA CYS A 151 -11.62 -16.90 -16.64
C CYS A 151 -11.16 -15.96 -17.78
N ALA A 152 -11.61 -16.18 -19.01
CA ALA A 152 -11.39 -15.31 -20.15
C ALA A 152 -12.04 -13.96 -19.89
N GLN A 153 -11.36 -12.89 -20.28
CA GLN A 153 -11.94 -11.55 -20.21
C GLN A 153 -13.19 -11.53 -21.09
N LYS A 154 -14.35 -11.31 -20.46
CA LYS A 154 -15.64 -11.33 -21.13
C LYS A 154 -15.79 -9.97 -21.78
N ASN A 155 -15.26 -9.87 -23.00
CA ASN A 155 -15.17 -8.65 -23.77
C ASN A 155 -14.15 -7.68 -23.16
N ASP A 156 -13.00 -7.55 -23.83
CA ASP A 156 -12.00 -6.49 -23.63
C ASP A 156 -12.55 -5.04 -23.69
N CYS A 157 -13.87 -4.88 -23.76
CA CYS A 157 -14.61 -3.66 -23.94
C CYS A 157 -15.28 -3.16 -22.64
N VAL A 158 -15.31 -3.93 -21.54
CA VAL A 158 -16.03 -3.52 -20.31
C VAL A 158 -15.12 -3.46 -19.09
N LEU A 159 -14.94 -2.24 -18.61
CA LEU A 159 -14.25 -1.91 -17.37
C LEU A 159 -15.14 -2.24 -16.15
N MET A 160 -14.55 -2.80 -15.10
CA MET A 160 -15.23 -2.98 -13.83
C MET A 160 -15.59 -1.62 -13.21
N LYS A 161 -16.78 -1.55 -12.60
CA LYS A 161 -17.28 -0.33 -11.96
C LYS A 161 -17.22 -0.46 -10.44
N ASP A 162 -17.23 0.68 -9.77
CA ASP A 162 -17.41 0.79 -8.32
C ASP A 162 -16.51 -0.14 -7.47
N THR A 163 -15.26 -0.29 -7.87
CA THR A 163 -14.31 -1.22 -7.24
C THR A 163 -13.75 -0.69 -5.92
N HIS A 164 -13.90 0.59 -5.59
CA HIS A 164 -13.40 1.15 -4.32
C HIS A 164 -11.94 0.78 -4.02
N GLU A 165 -11.10 0.90 -5.05
CA GLU A 165 -9.67 0.61 -4.97
C GLU A 165 -8.88 1.82 -4.45
N PHE A 166 -7.94 1.56 -3.53
CA PHE A 166 -7.03 2.54 -2.94
C PHE A 166 -5.58 2.06 -3.02
N ILE A 167 -4.63 2.99 -3.01
CA ILE A 167 -3.20 2.66 -2.87
C ILE A 167 -2.80 2.90 -1.42
N HIS A 168 -2.14 1.96 -0.75
CA HIS A 168 -1.69 2.19 0.61
C HIS A 168 -0.47 3.14 0.66
N ALA A 169 -0.37 3.97 1.70
CA ALA A 169 0.72 4.94 1.87
C ALA A 169 2.12 4.31 1.92
N SER A 170 2.21 3.03 2.29
CA SER A 170 3.45 2.26 2.27
C SER A 170 4.09 2.17 0.89
N VAL A 171 3.30 2.20 -0.20
CA VAL A 171 3.81 2.22 -1.57
C VAL A 171 4.66 3.46 -1.81
N ARG A 172 4.13 4.64 -1.48
CA ARG A 172 4.82 5.92 -1.61
C ARG A 172 6.01 6.00 -0.65
N ALA A 173 5.82 5.68 0.62
CA ALA A 173 6.94 5.69 1.58
C ALA A 173 8.09 4.78 1.16
N ARG A 174 7.80 3.61 0.57
CA ARG A 174 8.85 2.73 0.03
C ARG A 174 9.59 3.36 -1.15
N MET A 175 8.88 4.09 -2.02
CA MET A 175 9.52 4.82 -3.12
C MET A 175 10.43 5.94 -2.59
N ASP A 176 9.97 6.67 -1.58
CA ASP A 176 10.64 7.87 -1.04
C ASP A 176 11.86 7.52 -0.21
N LEU A 177 11.74 6.48 0.62
CA LEU A 177 12.82 5.97 1.47
C LEU A 177 13.83 5.10 0.70
N GLY A 178 13.70 5.00 -0.63
CA GLY A 178 14.66 4.28 -1.47
C GLY A 178 14.64 2.76 -1.27
N GLY A 179 13.47 2.18 -1.00
CA GLY A 179 13.29 0.74 -0.87
C GLY A 179 13.70 -0.03 -2.12
N THR A 180 14.09 -1.28 -1.96
CA THR A 180 14.49 -2.16 -3.07
C THR A 180 13.26 -2.82 -3.72
N ALA A 181 13.30 -3.02 -5.04
CA ALA A 181 12.21 -3.61 -5.81
C ALA A 181 12.04 -5.12 -5.62
N SER A 182 13.14 -5.83 -5.53
CA SER A 182 13.19 -7.21 -5.07
C SER A 182 14.58 -7.49 -4.53
N GLU A 183 14.66 -8.39 -3.56
CA GLU A 183 15.97 -8.84 -3.13
C GLU A 183 16.46 -9.95 -4.03
N PRO A 184 17.69 -9.83 -4.57
CA PRO A 184 18.27 -10.93 -5.27
C PRO A 184 18.50 -12.08 -4.29
N GLY A 185 18.01 -13.26 -4.64
CA GLY A 185 18.30 -14.48 -3.87
C GLY A 185 19.80 -14.69 -3.68
N PRO A 186 20.21 -15.59 -2.75
CA PRO A 186 21.59 -15.77 -2.28
C PRO A 186 22.52 -16.44 -3.30
N SER A 187 22.45 -16.03 -4.57
CA SER A 187 23.31 -16.49 -5.65
C SER A 187 24.63 -15.72 -5.62
N ASN A 188 25.74 -16.46 -5.69
CA ASN A 188 27.10 -15.92 -5.81
C ASN A 188 27.25 -14.98 -7.02
N TRP A 189 26.50 -15.25 -8.10
CA TRP A 189 26.46 -14.39 -9.28
C TRP A 189 25.89 -13.02 -8.96
N THR A 190 24.84 -12.95 -8.13
CA THR A 190 24.24 -11.65 -7.82
C THR A 190 25.12 -10.82 -6.88
N ARG A 191 25.85 -11.46 -5.96
CA ARG A 191 26.87 -10.79 -5.15
C ARG A 191 28.00 -10.24 -6.02
N PHE A 192 28.45 -11.00 -7.03
CA PHE A 192 29.43 -10.53 -8.01
C PHE A 192 28.93 -9.35 -8.84
N VAL A 193 27.68 -9.40 -9.33
CA VAL A 193 27.06 -8.29 -10.09
C VAL A 193 26.88 -7.03 -9.21
N GLN A 194 26.49 -7.20 -7.94
CA GLN A 194 26.41 -6.08 -7.00
C GLN A 194 27.80 -5.47 -6.72
N TRP A 195 28.81 -6.30 -6.50
CA TRP A 195 30.19 -5.87 -6.34
C TRP A 195 30.70 -5.11 -7.57
N LEU A 196 30.47 -5.65 -8.78
CA LEU A 196 30.87 -5.03 -10.05
C LEU A 196 30.19 -3.68 -10.26
N ARG A 197 28.89 -3.56 -9.96
CA ARG A 197 28.15 -2.30 -10.06
C ARG A 197 28.65 -1.25 -9.06
N LYS A 198 28.94 -1.66 -7.83
CA LYS A 198 29.54 -0.81 -6.78
C LYS A 198 30.93 -0.30 -7.20
N LEU A 199 31.72 -1.14 -7.86
CA LEU A 199 33.05 -0.79 -8.38
C LEU A 199 32.98 0.22 -9.54
N LEU A 200 31.88 0.21 -10.30
CA LEU A 200 31.59 1.18 -11.37
C LEU A 200 30.85 2.45 -10.89
N GLY A 201 30.74 2.67 -9.57
CA GLY A 201 30.09 3.86 -9.00
C GLY A 201 28.58 3.96 -9.28
N ARG A 202 27.96 2.88 -9.77
CA ARG A 202 26.50 2.79 -9.91
C ARG A 202 25.99 2.04 -8.68
N ASP A 203 25.30 2.73 -7.78
CA ASP A 203 24.57 2.06 -6.69
C ASP A 203 23.60 1.06 -7.32
N GLY A 204 24.02 -0.22 -7.35
CA GLY A 204 23.39 -1.27 -8.14
C GLY A 204 22.05 -1.76 -7.60
N ARG A 205 21.43 -1.01 -6.68
CA ARG A 205 20.14 -1.31 -6.07
C ARG A 205 19.04 -0.95 -7.07
N LEU A 206 18.24 -1.95 -7.46
CA LEU A 206 17.02 -1.70 -8.21
C LEU A 206 16.02 -1.07 -7.23
N LEU A 207 15.84 0.25 -7.30
CA LEU A 207 14.91 0.97 -6.45
C LEU A 207 13.47 0.57 -6.78
N TYR A 208 12.62 0.61 -5.76
CA TYR A 208 11.21 0.29 -5.85
C TYR A 208 10.49 1.27 -6.77
N ARG A 209 10.00 0.75 -7.90
CA ARG A 209 9.11 1.44 -8.83
C ARG A 209 8.07 0.42 -9.29
N PRO A 210 6.86 0.44 -8.72
CA PRO A 210 5.85 -0.57 -9.04
C PRO A 210 5.44 -0.45 -10.51
N GLU A 211 5.67 -1.50 -11.29
CA GLU A 211 5.33 -1.56 -12.72
C GLU A 211 3.83 -1.40 -12.96
N SER A 212 3.03 -1.85 -11.99
CA SER A 212 1.57 -1.68 -11.95
C SER A 212 1.13 -0.21 -11.93
N LEU A 213 1.99 0.70 -11.44
CA LEU A 213 1.75 2.14 -11.35
C LEU A 213 2.55 2.97 -12.37
N GLN A 214 3.21 2.36 -13.36
CA GLN A 214 4.09 3.09 -14.30
C GLN A 214 3.43 4.24 -15.09
N TYR A 215 2.10 4.20 -15.26
CA TYR A 215 1.30 5.22 -15.97
C TYR A 215 0.36 5.97 -15.02
N TRP A 216 0.63 5.90 -13.73
CA TRP A 216 -0.05 6.65 -12.70
C TRP A 216 0.91 7.73 -12.19
N LYS A 217 0.49 8.99 -12.29
CA LYS A 217 1.22 10.13 -11.77
C LYS A 217 0.81 10.39 -10.33
N LEU A 218 1.76 10.43 -9.41
CA LEU A 218 1.50 10.72 -8.00
C LEU A 218 1.36 12.25 -7.78
N HIS A 219 0.35 12.64 -7.01
CA HIS A 219 0.06 13.99 -6.56
C HIS A 219 0.01 14.00 -5.03
N ASP A 220 1.10 14.41 -4.40
CA ASP A 220 1.31 14.44 -2.95
C ASP A 220 1.84 15.80 -2.45
N GLY A 221 1.96 16.79 -3.34
CA GLY A 221 2.45 18.13 -3.02
C GLY A 221 3.99 18.24 -2.95
N HIS A 222 4.72 17.16 -3.21
CA HIS A 222 6.18 17.15 -3.23
C HIS A 222 6.70 17.51 -4.65
N LYS A 223 7.67 18.44 -4.73
CA LYS A 223 8.18 18.95 -6.02
C LYS A 223 8.96 17.91 -6.86
N HIS A 224 9.45 16.83 -6.26
CA HIS A 224 10.51 16.00 -6.87
C HIS A 224 10.18 14.52 -7.18
N HIS A 225 8.93 14.03 -7.11
CA HIS A 225 8.68 12.63 -7.52
C HIS A 225 8.90 12.35 -9.01
N ASN A 226 8.94 13.38 -9.85
CA ASN A 226 9.18 13.24 -11.29
C ASN A 226 10.67 13.19 -11.68
N GLU A 227 11.59 13.50 -10.76
CA GLU A 227 13.04 13.52 -11.01
C GLU A 227 13.78 12.73 -9.92
N PHE A 228 14.57 11.73 -10.33
CA PHE A 228 15.32 10.87 -9.42
C PHE A 228 16.17 11.68 -8.43
N SER A 229 15.92 11.54 -7.12
CA SER A 229 16.77 12.11 -6.08
C SER A 229 17.02 11.07 -4.99
N ILE A 230 18.29 10.69 -4.82
CA ILE A 230 18.75 9.88 -3.66
C ILE A 230 18.55 10.65 -2.34
N ASN A 231 18.30 11.96 -2.43
CA ASN A 231 18.02 12.86 -1.32
C ASN A 231 16.53 13.28 -1.24
N SER A 232 15.59 12.52 -1.84
CA SER A 232 14.16 12.73 -1.60
C SER A 232 13.81 12.33 -0.17
N ARG A 233 14.20 13.14 0.82
CA ARG A 233 13.54 13.09 2.14
C ARG A 233 12.04 13.28 1.92
N LEU A 234 11.22 12.66 2.76
CA LEU A 234 9.77 12.86 2.83
C LEU A 234 9.49 14.35 3.13
N THR A 235 9.58 15.19 2.09
CA THR A 235 9.55 16.65 2.18
C THR A 235 8.13 17.14 2.08
N THR A 236 7.43 17.26 3.20
CA THR A 236 6.06 17.78 3.27
C THR A 236 5.90 19.02 2.36
N GLY A 237 4.86 19.02 1.51
CA GLY A 237 4.75 19.89 0.34
C GLY A 237 4.86 21.40 0.60
N GLY A 238 5.04 22.18 -0.48
CA GLY A 238 5.06 23.65 -0.37
C GLY A 238 3.69 24.21 0.05
N ALA A 239 3.69 25.30 0.82
CA ALA A 239 2.52 25.90 1.48
C ALA A 239 1.34 26.32 0.57
N ASP A 240 1.46 26.18 -0.76
CA ASP A 240 0.47 26.68 -1.73
C ASP A 240 -0.40 25.58 -2.36
N GLU A 241 -0.09 24.29 -2.17
CA GLU A 241 -0.84 23.22 -2.86
C GLU A 241 -1.14 22.01 -1.94
N SER A 242 -2.42 21.97 -1.52
CA SER A 242 -3.24 20.81 -1.14
C SER A 242 -3.48 20.53 0.36
N VAL A 243 -4.77 20.60 0.73
CA VAL A 243 -5.40 20.04 1.97
C VAL A 243 -5.92 18.61 1.68
N ARG A 244 -5.54 18.04 0.54
CA ARG A 244 -6.06 16.76 0.05
C ARG A 244 -5.03 15.67 0.29
N ALA A 245 -5.48 14.51 0.76
CA ALA A 245 -4.63 13.33 0.86
C ALA A 245 -4.01 12.98 -0.52
N PRO A 246 -2.82 12.36 -0.55
CA PRO A 246 -2.17 11.97 -1.79
C PRO A 246 -3.08 11.15 -2.71
N TRP A 247 -2.89 11.31 -4.01
CA TRP A 247 -3.67 10.58 -5.01
C TRP A 247 -2.88 10.37 -6.29
N TRP A 248 -3.35 9.44 -7.11
CA TRP A 248 -2.71 9.00 -8.34
C TRP A 248 -3.60 9.31 -9.54
N GLU A 249 -3.07 10.02 -10.53
CA GLU A 249 -3.74 10.36 -11.79
C GLU A 249 -3.34 9.41 -12.91
N TRP A 250 -4.32 8.85 -13.63
CA TRP A 250 -4.05 8.08 -14.83
C TRP A 250 -3.63 8.99 -16.00
N ILE A 251 -2.38 8.84 -16.44
CA ILE A 251 -1.80 9.55 -17.59
C ILE A 251 -1.57 8.64 -18.81
N GLY A 252 -1.93 7.36 -18.70
CA GLY A 252 -1.78 6.40 -19.78
C GLY A 252 -2.85 6.51 -20.87
N LYS A 253 -2.67 5.73 -21.94
CA LYS A 253 -3.65 5.61 -23.03
C LYS A 253 -4.41 4.29 -22.89
N ASP A 254 -5.72 4.37 -22.66
CA ASP A 254 -6.63 3.22 -22.70
C ASP A 254 -8.00 3.72 -23.18
N ALA A 255 -8.59 3.03 -24.16
CA ALA A 255 -9.82 3.46 -24.81
C ALA A 255 -11.05 3.49 -23.86
N LEU A 256 -11.01 2.71 -22.79
CA LEU A 256 -12.12 2.59 -21.84
C LEU A 256 -11.93 3.42 -20.56
N LEU A 257 -10.72 3.97 -20.36
CA LEU A 257 -10.39 4.77 -19.20
C LEU A 257 -10.22 6.22 -19.63
N PRO A 258 -11.10 7.13 -19.18
CA PRO A 258 -10.90 8.55 -19.46
C PRO A 258 -9.58 9.01 -18.83
N SER A 259 -8.88 9.91 -19.53
CA SER A 259 -7.75 10.64 -18.95
C SER A 259 -8.22 11.38 -17.69
N GLY A 260 -7.40 11.38 -16.64
CA GLY A 260 -7.74 12.01 -15.36
C GLY A 260 -8.48 11.10 -14.37
N ARG A 261 -8.59 9.78 -14.62
CA ARG A 261 -9.06 8.85 -13.57
C ARG A 261 -8.15 8.92 -12.35
N VAL A 262 -8.76 8.88 -11.17
CA VAL A 262 -8.07 8.98 -9.88
C VAL A 262 -8.10 7.66 -9.13
N LEU A 263 -6.97 7.28 -8.55
CA LEU A 263 -6.88 6.34 -7.44
C LEU A 263 -6.41 7.10 -6.20
N ASN A 264 -7.16 7.07 -5.12
CA ASN A 264 -6.78 7.78 -3.90
C ASN A 264 -5.79 6.94 -3.08
N GLU A 265 -4.88 7.60 -2.37
CA GLU A 265 -4.14 6.97 -1.30
C GLU A 265 -5.07 6.71 -0.11
N ASP A 266 -4.87 5.58 0.54
CA ASP A 266 -5.63 5.17 1.71
C ASP A 266 -5.16 5.94 2.95
N ARG A 267 -6.10 6.34 3.82
CA ARG A 267 -5.76 7.00 5.08
C ARG A 267 -5.41 5.98 6.15
N LEU A 268 -4.29 6.21 6.83
CA LEU A 268 -3.82 5.37 7.93
C LEU A 268 -4.80 5.41 9.11
N GLY A 269 -5.22 4.22 9.55
CA GLY A 269 -6.03 4.02 10.74
C GLY A 269 -5.20 3.95 12.02
N ARG A 270 -5.84 3.57 13.13
CA ARG A 270 -5.23 3.56 14.47
C ARG A 270 -4.12 2.51 14.56
N PHE A 271 -4.41 1.28 14.12
CA PHE A 271 -3.47 0.16 14.19
C PHE A 271 -2.28 0.40 13.26
N GLU A 272 -2.52 0.97 12.07
CA GLU A 272 -1.45 1.39 11.16
C GLU A 272 -0.57 2.48 11.77
N LEU A 273 -1.17 3.49 12.41
CA LEU A 273 -0.43 4.53 13.12
C LEU A 273 0.34 3.98 14.34
N GLN A 274 -0.21 2.97 15.03
CA GLN A 274 0.51 2.27 16.10
C GLN A 274 1.77 1.59 15.56
N LEU A 275 1.66 0.84 14.47
CA LEU A 275 2.81 0.20 13.83
C LEU A 275 3.84 1.24 13.35
N LEU A 276 3.38 2.34 12.75
CA LEU A 276 4.24 3.42 12.26
C LEU A 276 5.05 4.09 13.37
N ARG A 277 4.51 4.22 14.59
CA ARG A 277 5.19 4.87 15.72
C ARG A 277 6.46 4.16 16.18
N HIS A 278 6.64 2.88 15.86
CA HIS A 278 7.90 2.16 16.10
C HIS A 278 9.06 2.66 15.22
N HIS A 279 8.77 3.49 14.21
CA HIS A 279 9.73 4.09 13.29
C HIS A 279 9.77 5.62 13.48
N GLU A 280 10.28 6.05 14.63
CA GLU A 280 10.30 7.47 15.07
C GLU A 280 10.97 8.41 14.06
N ASP A 281 11.89 7.90 13.26
CA ASP A 281 12.65 8.65 12.24
C ASP A 281 11.77 9.14 11.09
N VAL A 282 10.70 8.42 10.74
CA VAL A 282 9.84 8.70 9.58
C VAL A 282 8.36 8.88 9.92
N ALA A 283 7.93 8.48 11.13
CA ALA A 283 6.53 8.42 11.52
C ALA A 283 5.78 9.74 11.32
N ALA A 284 6.33 10.85 11.82
CA ALA A 284 5.69 12.16 11.76
C ALA A 284 5.55 12.69 10.32
N GLU A 285 6.56 12.45 9.48
CA GLU A 285 6.57 12.87 8.08
C GLU A 285 5.55 12.08 7.25
N ILE A 286 5.48 10.77 7.47
CA ILE A 286 4.51 9.89 6.81
C ILE A 286 3.08 10.22 7.25
N GLU A 287 2.83 10.41 8.55
CA GLU A 287 1.51 10.78 9.07
C GLU A 287 1.04 12.14 8.53
N ALA A 288 1.92 13.15 8.51
CA ALA A 288 1.61 14.47 7.98
C ALA A 288 1.26 14.40 6.48
N SER A 289 2.12 13.74 5.70
CA SER A 289 1.93 13.59 4.26
C SER A 289 0.67 12.80 3.91
N ASN A 290 0.38 11.68 4.60
CA ASN A 290 -0.84 10.90 4.38
C ASN A 290 -2.12 11.69 4.69
N LYS A 291 -2.08 12.59 5.68
CA LYS A 291 -3.18 13.51 5.99
C LYS A 291 -3.32 14.66 4.99
N GLY A 292 -2.42 14.78 4.01
CA GLY A 292 -2.39 15.89 3.07
C GLY A 292 -1.96 17.20 3.73
N LEU A 293 -1.10 17.13 4.74
CA LEU A 293 -0.53 18.31 5.40
C LEU A 293 0.80 18.69 4.74
N ALA A 294 0.99 19.99 4.57
CA ALA A 294 2.20 20.56 3.98
C ALA A 294 3.38 20.57 4.95
N SER A 295 3.16 20.33 6.25
CA SER A 295 4.26 20.11 7.21
C SER A 295 3.91 19.33 8.48
N VAL A 296 4.95 18.80 9.12
CA VAL A 296 4.86 18.22 10.48
C VAL A 296 4.40 19.27 11.51
N GLU A 297 4.76 20.53 11.32
CA GLU A 297 4.30 21.62 12.20
C GLU A 297 2.78 21.83 12.09
N GLU A 298 2.22 21.71 10.89
CA GLU A 298 0.76 21.72 10.71
C GLU A 298 0.09 20.52 11.39
N LEU A 299 0.71 19.34 11.33
CA LEU A 299 0.22 18.16 12.05
C LEU A 299 0.16 18.42 13.56
N ARG A 300 1.23 18.98 14.14
CA ARG A 300 1.27 19.34 15.57
C ARG A 300 0.19 20.36 15.93
N ARG A 301 0.00 21.40 15.13
CA ARG A 301 -1.06 22.40 15.34
C ARG A 301 -2.46 21.78 15.28
N VAL A 302 -2.70 20.82 14.38
CA VAL A 302 -3.97 20.10 14.31
C VAL A 302 -4.17 19.24 15.56
N GLN A 303 -3.14 18.49 15.97
CA GLN A 303 -3.19 17.67 17.19
C GLN A 303 -3.46 18.51 18.44
N GLU A 304 -2.79 19.65 18.61
CA GLU A 304 -3.03 20.57 19.73
C GLU A 304 -4.46 21.13 19.74
N ARG A 305 -5.00 21.49 18.57
CA ARG A 305 -6.39 21.97 18.45
C ARG A 305 -7.40 20.90 18.84
N VAL A 306 -7.16 19.65 18.42
CA VAL A 306 -8.00 18.50 18.80
C VAL A 306 -7.91 18.26 20.31
N ALA A 307 -6.69 18.23 20.87
CA ALA A 307 -6.46 18.04 22.30
C ALA A 307 -7.16 19.10 23.16
N ARG A 308 -7.09 20.38 22.76
CA ARG A 308 -7.80 21.47 23.45
C ARG A 308 -9.32 21.30 23.39
N ARG A 309 -9.87 20.86 22.26
CA ARG A 309 -11.32 20.59 22.10
C ARG A 309 -11.80 19.42 22.95
N SER A 310 -11.00 18.38 23.10
CA SER A 310 -11.32 17.21 23.92
C SER A 310 -11.28 17.47 25.44
N VAL A 311 -10.58 18.51 25.90
CA VAL A 311 -10.51 18.89 27.33
C VAL A 311 -11.67 19.81 27.74
N THR A 312 -12.37 20.42 26.79
CA THR A 312 -13.51 21.32 27.02
C THR A 312 -14.90 20.65 26.97
N VAL A 313 -14.98 19.32 27.06
CA VAL A 313 -16.24 18.55 27.10
C VAL A 313 -16.37 17.85 28.45
#